data_AF-A0A3M3ZZP8-F1
#
_entry.id   AF-A0A3M3ZZP8-F1
#
_cell.length_a   1.000
_cell.length_b   1.000
_cell.length_c   1.000
_cell.angle_alpha   90.00
_cell.angle_beta   90.00
_cell.angle_gamma   90.00
#
_symmetry.space_group_name_H-M   'P 1'
#
loop_
_entity.id
_entity.type
_entity.pdbx_description
1 polymer ?
#
loop_
_entity_poly.entity_id
_entity_poly.type
_entity_poly.pdbx_seq_one_letter_code
_entity_poly.pdbx_strand_id
1 'polypeptide(L)' 'MPHVNLKQRFAQARQLQKPVGLNSALQLAGMQFSGQQHRALVDARNTARLLPLILPK' A
#
# COMPACT_ATOMS: atom_id res chain seq x y z
N MET A 1 8.72 18.95 -4.07
CA MET A 1 8.26 17.74 -4.80
C MET A 1 6.79 17.51 -4.51
N PRO A 2 5.97 17.07 -5.48
CA PRO A 2 4.57 16.75 -5.24
C PRO A 2 4.44 15.52 -4.34
N HIS A 3 3.54 15.59 -3.34
CA HIS A 3 3.23 14.46 -2.48
C HIS A 3 2.37 13.44 -3.24
N VAL A 4 2.73 12.15 -3.16
CA VAL A 4 1.97 11.06 -3.79
C VAL A 4 1.16 10.32 -2.73
N ASN A 5 -0.17 10.35 -2.83
CA ASN A 5 -1.04 9.57 -1.96
C ASN A 5 -1.07 8.11 -2.42
N LEU A 6 -0.28 7.26 -1.77
CA LEU A 6 -0.16 5.84 -2.12
C LEU A 6 -1.48 5.07 -1.99
N LYS A 7 -2.36 5.43 -1.05
CA LYS A 7 -3.66 4.76 -0.90
C LYS A 7 -4.56 5.01 -2.11
N GLN A 8 -4.57 6.26 -2.60
CA GLN A 8 -5.33 6.63 -3.80
C GLN A 8 -4.75 5.97 -5.04
N ARG A 9 -3.42 6.01 -5.20
CA ARG A 9 -2.76 5.37 -6.35
C ARG A 9 -2.95 3.85 -6.36
N PHE A 10 -2.91 3.20 -5.20
CA PHE A 10 -3.22 1.77 -5.10
C PHE A 10 -4.67 1.47 -5.47
N ALA A 11 -5.62 2.28 -4.99
CA ALA A 11 -7.02 2.14 -5.38
C ALA A 11 -7.22 2.30 -6.90
N GLN A 12 -6.55 3.27 -7.53
CA GLN A 12 -6.57 3.44 -8.98
C GLN A 12 -5.98 2.23 -9.70
N ALA A 13 -4.79 1.77 -9.29
CA ALA A 13 -4.11 0.62 -9.89
C ALA A 13 -4.91 -0.69 -9.75
N ARG A 14 -5.74 -0.81 -8.71
CA ARG A 14 -6.60 -1.98 -8.45
C ARG A 14 -8.08 -1.74 -8.80
N GLN A 15 -8.42 -0.61 -9.42
CA GLN A 15 -9.79 -0.23 -9.79
C GLN A 15 -10.79 -0.29 -8.61
N LEU A 16 -10.34 0.06 -7.41
CA LEU A 16 -11.18 0.08 -6.21
C LEU A 16 -12.00 1.37 -6.17
N GLN A 17 -13.28 1.27 -5.79
CA GLN A 17 -14.15 2.43 -5.62
C GLN A 17 -13.69 3.38 -4.50
N LYS A 18 -12.97 2.87 -3.49
CA LYS A 18 -12.47 3.64 -2.35
C LYS A 18 -11.06 3.18 -1.96
N PRO A 19 -10.21 4.08 -1.43
CA PRO A 19 -8.92 3.70 -0.84
C PRO A 19 -9.11 2.76 0.35
N VAL A 20 -8.24 1.77 0.45
CA VAL A 20 -8.27 0.77 1.53
C VAL A 20 -7.10 0.97 2.51
N GLY A 21 -7.23 0.34 3.69
CA GLY A 21 -6.15 0.30 4.69
C GLY A 21 -4.96 -0.56 4.23
N LEU A 22 -3.81 -0.41 4.90
CA LEU A 22 -2.57 -1.11 4.55
C LEU A 22 -2.75 -2.64 4.56
N ASN A 23 -3.35 -3.20 5.61
CA ASN A 23 -3.59 -4.65 5.71
C ASN A 23 -4.45 -5.17 4.54
N SER A 24 -5.54 -4.48 4.22
CA SER A 24 -6.39 -4.84 3.09
C SER A 24 -5.66 -4.70 1.75
N ALA A 25 -4.83 -3.66 1.59
CA ALA A 25 -4.02 -3.47 0.39
C ALA A 25 -3.01 -4.61 0.20
N LEU A 26 -2.37 -5.05 1.28
CA LEU A 26 -1.48 -6.21 1.26
C LEU A 26 -2.25 -7.48 0.90
N GLN A 27 -3.40 -7.75 1.53
CA GLN A 27 -4.22 -8.91 1.23
C GLN A 27 -4.65 -8.95 -0.24
N LEU A 28 -5.10 -7.82 -0.79
CA LEU A 28 -5.46 -7.68 -2.21
C LEU A 28 -4.26 -7.85 -3.15
N ALA A 29 -3.05 -7.58 -2.66
CA ALA A 29 -1.80 -7.84 -3.37
C ALA A 29 -1.29 -9.28 -3.19
N GLY A 30 -2.02 -10.16 -2.49
CA GLY A 30 -1.58 -11.52 -2.17
C GLY A 30 -0.47 -11.56 -1.11
N MET A 31 -0.31 -10.49 -0.34
CA MET A 31 0.72 -10.32 0.68
C MET A 31 0.12 -10.34 2.09
N GLN A 32 0.90 -10.79 3.06
CA GLN A 32 0.58 -10.65 4.48
C GLN A 32 1.38 -9.50 5.10
N PHE A 33 0.78 -8.85 6.10
CA PHE A 33 1.49 -7.90 6.94
C PHE A 33 2.59 -8.62 7.70
N SER A 34 3.81 -8.10 7.62
CA SER A 34 4.96 -8.68 8.30
C SER A 34 5.41 -7.77 9.44
N GLY A 35 5.55 -8.33 10.64
CA GLY A 35 6.03 -7.63 11.84
C GLY A 35 4.93 -7.09 12.74
N GLN A 36 5.31 -6.23 13.69
CA GLN A 36 4.39 -5.65 14.66
C GLN A 36 3.63 -4.45 14.08
N GLN A 37 2.30 -4.48 14.17
CA GLN A 37 1.43 -3.38 13.76
C GLN A 37 1.70 -2.12 14.61
N HIS A 38 1.57 -0.94 14.01
CA HIS A 38 1.77 0.37 14.64
C HIS A 38 3.23 0.72 14.98
N ARG A 39 4.20 -0.02 14.43
CA ARG A 39 5.58 0.43 14.35
C ARG A 39 5.77 1.16 13.02
N ALA A 40 6.05 2.47 13.08
CA ALA A 40 6.20 3.30 11.88
C ALA A 40 7.16 2.71 10.83
N LEU A 41 8.29 2.12 11.27
CA LEU A 41 9.24 1.45 10.39
C LEU A 41 8.64 0.21 9.70
N VAL A 42 7.85 -0.58 10.44
CA VAL A 42 7.19 -1.78 9.91
C VAL A 42 6.11 -1.39 8.91
N ASP A 43 5.31 -0.37 9.23
CA ASP A 43 4.30 0.17 8.33
C ASP A 43 4.94 0.73 7.05
N ALA A 44 6.08 1.43 7.17
CA ALA A 44 6.84 1.93 6.03
C ALA A 44 7.36 0.78 5.14
N ARG A 45 7.92 -0.28 5.74
CA ARG A 45 8.39 -1.47 5.00
C ARG A 45 7.26 -2.19 4.28
N ASN A 46 6.14 -2.42 4.96
CA ASN A 46 4.98 -3.06 4.34
C ASN A 46 4.36 -2.20 3.24
N THR A 47 4.32 -0.88 3.42
CA THR A 47 3.87 0.06 2.39
C THR A 47 4.82 0.07 1.18
N ALA A 48 6.14 0.04 1.41
CA ALA A 48 7.14 0.03 0.35
C ALA A 48 6.99 -1.19 -0.59
N ARG A 49 6.55 -2.34 -0.07
CA ARG A 49 6.27 -3.55 -0.88
C ARG A 49 5.15 -3.35 -1.89
N LEU A 50 4.24 -2.40 -1.65
CA LEU A 50 3.16 -2.08 -2.58
C LEU A 50 3.63 -1.13 -3.70
N LEU A 51 4.77 -0.45 -3.56
CA LEU A 51 5.22 0.55 -4.53
C LEU A 51 5.33 0.03 -5.98
N PRO A 52 5.86 -1.18 -6.25
CA PRO A 52 5.91 -1.72 -7.62
C PRO A 52 4.54 -1.96 -8.26
N LEU A 53 3.49 -2.03 -7.45
CA LEU A 53 2.10 -2.21 -7.89
C LEU A 53 1.37 -0.88 -8.08
N ILE A 54 1.96 0.21 -7.58
CA ILE A 54 1.36 1.55 -7.49
C ILE A 54 2.02 2.51 -8.50
N LEU A 55 3.34 2.37 -8.67
CA LEU A 55 4.11 3.22 -9.56
C LEU A 55 4.12 2.61 -10.96
N PRO A 56 3.85 3.42 -12.01
CA PRO A 56 4.07 2.98 -13.38
C PRO A 56 5.56 2.65 -13.60
N LYS A 57 5.83 1.71 -14.52
CA LYS A 57 7.19 1.41 -14.98
C LYS A 57 7.81 2.60 -15.71
#